data_AF-A0A0M4LX62-F1
#
_entry.id   AF-A0A0M4LX62-F1
#
_cell.length_a   1.000
_cell.length_b   1.000
_cell.length_c   1.000
_cell.angle_alpha   90.00
_cell.angle_beta   90.00
_cell.angle_gamma   90.00
#
_symmetry.space_group_name_H-M   'P 1'
#
loop_
_entity.id
_entity.type
_entity.pdbx_description
1 polymer ?
#
loop_
_entity_poly.entity_id
_entity_poly.type
_entity_poly.pdbx_seq_one_letter_code
_entity_poly.pdbx_strand_id
1 'polypeptide(L)'
;MTQGAALRLSAALGAALLLQGCVAAAIPVVAGGALAGRSTIAKPKAQEVAPAPTPALPAVAEQLEQPEVRIAETAAPAIAQPAGVEPGLMAPIRARGGFEDFLEYAFTHSATPAPGELQQSAILRDPAALDGERIPCGMEDAAVIIDLDPADGVFTPARATSGLAGMADMLANLRANGVKIAWVSGLSALEAGAVRSALERSMLDPKGDDTLLLMRYGDDRKQTRRNEFAAEHCVLAIAGDAPTDFDELYEFIIDPANATALEALYGDGWFITPPVLSEE
;
A
#
# COMPACT_ATOMS: atom_id res chain seq x y z
N MET A 1 -19.33 -57.73 -49.51
CA MET A 1 -18.55 -58.31 -50.63
C MET A 1 -18.43 -57.19 -51.66
N THR A 2 -17.31 -56.56 -52.00
CA THR A 2 -15.85 -56.82 -51.98
C THR A 2 -15.16 -55.43 -52.12
N GLN A 3 -14.31 -55.04 -51.16
CA GLN A 3 -12.86 -54.77 -51.29
C GLN A 3 -12.37 -53.86 -52.44
N GLY A 4 -11.54 -52.88 -52.08
CA GLY A 4 -10.65 -52.17 -53.00
C GLY A 4 -9.99 -50.94 -52.39
N ALA A 5 -8.85 -51.13 -51.73
CA ALA A 5 -8.04 -50.10 -51.06
C ALA A 5 -7.16 -49.30 -52.04
N ALA A 6 -6.85 -48.04 -51.70
CA ALA A 6 -5.61 -47.38 -52.12
C ALA A 6 -5.21 -46.25 -51.16
N LEU A 7 -4.17 -46.55 -50.40
CA LEU A 7 -3.37 -45.71 -49.51
C LEU A 7 -2.50 -44.74 -50.35
N ARG A 8 -2.35 -43.46 -49.97
CA ARG A 8 -1.09 -42.71 -50.12
C ARG A 8 -0.86 -41.68 -49.01
N LEU A 9 0.10 -42.06 -48.16
CA LEU A 9 0.88 -41.28 -47.23
C LEU A 9 1.70 -40.21 -48.00
N SER A 10 1.86 -39.01 -47.45
CA SER A 10 3.01 -38.13 -47.74
C SER A 10 3.35 -37.33 -46.50
N ALA A 11 4.62 -37.43 -46.11
CA ALA A 11 5.22 -36.95 -44.88
C ALA A 11 5.96 -35.62 -45.08
N ALA A 12 6.06 -34.87 -43.97
CA ALA A 12 7.17 -34.05 -43.47
C ALA A 12 8.06 -33.24 -44.44
N LEU A 13 8.25 -31.93 -44.17
CA LEU A 13 9.53 -31.33 -43.73
C LEU A 13 9.40 -29.79 -43.62
N GLY A 14 9.99 -29.19 -42.59
CA GLY A 14 10.12 -27.73 -42.49
C GLY A 14 10.67 -27.26 -41.15
N ALA A 15 11.97 -27.46 -40.94
CA ALA A 15 12.70 -27.16 -39.72
C ALA A 15 13.05 -25.67 -39.57
N ALA A 16 13.05 -25.22 -38.31
CA ALA A 16 13.99 -24.31 -37.66
C ALA A 16 14.60 -23.12 -38.44
N LEU A 17 14.24 -21.90 -38.02
CA LEU A 17 15.13 -20.74 -38.07
C LEU A 17 15.37 -20.24 -36.65
N LEU A 18 16.60 -20.50 -36.18
CA LEU A 18 17.17 -20.06 -34.92
C LEU A 18 17.64 -18.60 -35.04
N LEU A 19 17.39 -17.84 -33.95
CA LEU A 19 18.26 -16.85 -33.30
C LEU A 19 19.34 -16.19 -34.17
N GLN A 20 19.29 -14.85 -34.33
CA GLN A 20 20.44 -13.93 -34.21
C GLN A 20 19.99 -12.47 -34.00
N GLY A 21 20.55 -11.79 -33.00
CA GLY A 21 20.43 -10.33 -32.87
C GLY A 21 20.76 -9.74 -31.50
N CYS A 22 21.98 -9.92 -30.99
CA CYS A 22 22.52 -9.08 -29.91
C CYS A 22 23.16 -7.83 -30.52
N VAL A 23 22.58 -6.65 -30.29
CA VAL A 23 23.23 -5.37 -30.60
C VAL A 23 23.86 -4.83 -29.32
N ALA A 24 25.17 -4.97 -29.19
CA ALA A 24 25.95 -4.28 -28.17
C ALA A 24 26.10 -2.80 -28.59
N ALA A 25 25.47 -1.90 -27.85
CA ALA A 25 25.65 -0.47 -28.01
C ALA A 25 27.01 -0.05 -27.43
N ALA A 26 27.92 0.42 -28.30
CA ALA A 26 29.16 1.09 -27.92
C ALA A 26 28.86 2.55 -27.54
N ILE A 27 29.09 2.91 -26.28
CA ILE A 27 29.05 4.31 -25.81
C ILE A 27 30.46 4.91 -25.99
N PRO A 28 30.62 6.02 -26.74
CA PRO A 28 31.88 6.74 -26.78
C PRO A 28 32.09 7.54 -25.48
N VAL A 29 33.17 7.23 -24.77
CA VAL A 29 33.67 8.03 -23.65
C VAL A 29 34.27 9.33 -24.21
N VAL A 30 33.61 10.45 -23.93
CA VAL A 30 34.14 11.78 -24.21
C VAL A 30 35.12 12.16 -23.10
N ALA A 31 36.40 12.24 -23.46
CA ALA A 31 37.45 12.87 -22.67
C ALA A 31 37.40 14.39 -22.87
N GLY A 32 37.36 15.17 -21.78
CA GLY A 32 37.39 16.63 -21.85
C GLY A 32 37.85 17.28 -20.55
N GLY A 33 39.08 17.80 -20.56
CA GLY A 33 39.42 19.08 -19.94
C GLY A 33 39.80 19.10 -18.45
N ALA A 34 41.08 18.89 -18.17
CA ALA A 34 41.72 19.38 -16.95
C ALA A 34 41.97 20.90 -17.03
N LEU A 35 41.79 21.61 -15.91
CA LEU A 35 42.59 22.80 -15.60
C LEU A 35 43.19 22.65 -14.21
N ALA A 36 44.52 22.74 -14.21
CA ALA A 36 45.41 22.62 -13.08
C ALA A 36 45.53 23.95 -12.33
N GLY A 37 45.48 23.89 -11.00
CA GLY A 37 46.07 24.89 -10.11
C GLY A 37 47.26 24.25 -9.39
N ARG A 38 48.48 24.60 -9.81
CA ARG A 38 49.74 24.14 -9.21
C ARG A 38 50.00 24.88 -7.89
N SER A 39 50.37 24.15 -6.85
CA SER A 39 51.42 24.58 -5.91
C SER A 39 52.13 23.35 -5.34
N THR A 40 53.45 23.39 -5.44
CA THR A 40 54.39 22.30 -5.27
C THR A 40 55.14 22.39 -3.93
N ILE A 41 55.36 21.21 -3.34
CA ILE A 41 56.57 20.76 -2.62
C ILE A 41 56.82 21.33 -1.21
N ALA A 42 56.62 20.50 -0.17
CA ALA A 42 57.71 19.80 0.55
C ALA A 42 57.18 19.16 1.85
N LYS A 43 57.45 17.86 2.07
CA LYS A 43 57.34 17.22 3.39
C LYS A 43 58.51 17.66 4.27
N PRO A 44 58.29 17.84 5.58
CA PRO A 44 59.08 17.03 6.51
C PRO A 44 58.32 16.52 7.75
N LYS A 45 58.77 15.33 8.18
CA LYS A 45 58.80 14.71 9.52
C LYS A 45 57.51 14.60 10.36
N ALA A 46 57.24 13.34 10.71
CA ALA A 46 56.46 12.95 11.87
C ALA A 46 57.05 13.56 13.15
N GLN A 47 56.17 14.21 13.92
CA GLN A 47 56.44 14.61 15.29
C GLN A 47 55.18 14.29 16.10
N GLU A 48 55.35 13.35 17.02
CA GLU A 48 54.41 12.94 18.05
C GLU A 48 54.07 14.16 18.93
N VAL A 49 52.78 14.49 19.04
CA VAL A 49 52.29 15.60 19.86
C VAL A 49 51.45 15.03 21.00
N ALA A 50 52.02 15.11 22.20
CA ALA A 50 51.33 14.92 23.47
C ALA A 50 50.20 15.95 23.64
N PRO A 51 49.11 15.63 24.36
CA PRO A 51 47.97 16.53 24.51
C PRO A 51 48.35 17.76 25.34
N ALA A 52 47.98 18.95 24.83
CA ALA A 52 48.14 20.23 25.50
C ALA A 52 47.08 20.45 26.61
N PRO A 53 47.38 21.24 27.65
CA PRO A 53 46.54 21.38 28.85
C PRO A 53 45.34 22.30 28.65
N THR A 54 44.20 21.91 29.20
CA THR A 54 42.96 22.70 29.26
C THR A 54 43.12 23.87 30.26
N PRO A 55 42.74 25.11 29.92
CA PRO A 55 42.72 26.22 30.88
C PRO A 55 41.57 26.06 31.88
N ALA A 56 41.88 26.13 33.18
CA ALA A 56 40.90 26.16 34.26
C ALA A 56 40.26 27.54 34.39
N LEU A 57 38.93 27.59 34.41
CA LEU A 57 38.13 28.76 34.81
C LEU A 57 37.72 28.63 36.29
N PRO A 58 37.62 29.75 37.03
CA PRO A 58 37.48 29.74 38.48
C PRO A 58 36.09 29.27 38.94
N ALA A 59 36.08 28.45 40.00
CA ALA A 59 34.88 27.99 40.67
C ALA A 59 34.22 29.15 41.44
N VAL A 60 33.02 29.55 41.01
CA VAL A 60 32.07 30.27 41.85
C VAL A 60 31.18 29.21 42.49
N ALA A 61 31.36 29.02 43.79
CA ALA A 61 30.48 28.17 44.60
C ALA A 61 29.17 28.91 44.83
N GLU A 62 28.14 28.56 44.06
CA GLU A 62 26.77 28.94 44.37
C GLU A 62 26.13 27.78 45.12
N GLN A 63 25.98 27.97 46.44
CA GLN A 63 25.18 27.11 47.29
C GLN A 63 23.71 27.23 46.85
N LEU A 64 23.20 26.19 46.22
CA LEU A 64 21.76 25.95 46.16
C LEU A 64 21.46 24.85 47.17
N GLU A 65 20.84 25.28 48.27
CA GLU A 65 20.24 24.44 49.29
C GLU A 65 19.32 23.41 48.62
N GLN A 66 19.63 22.12 48.78
CA GLN A 66 18.74 21.05 48.38
C GLN A 66 17.58 21.01 49.37
N PRO A 67 16.32 21.22 48.95
CA PRO A 67 15.22 20.80 49.80
C PRO A 67 15.23 19.27 49.84
N GLU A 68 15.40 18.70 51.03
CA GLU A 68 15.08 17.30 51.29
C GLU A 68 13.59 17.11 50.96
N VAL A 69 13.30 16.63 49.75
CA VAL A 69 11.98 16.12 49.41
C VAL A 69 11.82 14.80 50.16
N ARG A 70 11.21 14.88 51.34
CA ARG A 70 10.57 13.73 51.96
C ARG A 70 9.57 13.19 50.95
N ILE A 71 9.83 12.00 50.43
CA ILE A 71 8.82 11.22 49.71
C ILE A 71 7.77 10.83 50.74
N ALA A 72 6.79 11.71 50.92
CA ALA A 72 5.50 11.30 51.43
C ALA A 72 4.89 10.41 50.34
N GLU A 73 4.70 9.14 50.65
CA GLU A 73 3.91 8.20 49.87
C GLU A 73 2.49 8.74 49.81
N THR A 74 2.29 9.65 48.86
CA THR A 74 1.01 10.25 48.54
C THR A 74 0.39 9.26 47.59
N ALA A 75 -0.61 8.52 48.08
CA ALA A 75 -1.42 7.64 47.26
C ALA A 75 -1.74 8.36 45.94
N ALA A 76 -1.25 7.79 44.84
CA ALA A 76 -1.54 8.31 43.52
C ALA A 76 -3.07 8.48 43.41
N PRO A 77 -3.57 9.61 42.88
CA PRO A 77 -4.97 9.65 42.48
C PRO A 77 -5.11 8.50 41.47
N ALA A 78 -5.94 7.52 41.82
CA ALA A 78 -6.34 6.50 40.88
C ALA A 78 -6.81 7.25 39.63
N ILE A 79 -6.04 7.14 38.55
CA ILE A 79 -6.54 7.49 37.23
C ILE A 79 -7.78 6.62 37.11
N ALA A 80 -8.95 7.25 37.17
CA ALA A 80 -10.19 6.57 36.91
C ALA A 80 -9.99 5.93 35.54
N GLN A 81 -9.89 4.60 35.52
CA GLN A 81 -10.02 3.84 34.30
C GLN A 81 -11.26 4.41 33.63
N PRO A 82 -11.22 4.84 32.35
CA PRO A 82 -12.45 5.20 31.67
C PRO A 82 -13.35 3.98 31.85
N ALA A 83 -14.48 4.22 32.53
CA ALA A 83 -15.52 3.22 32.71
C ALA A 83 -15.76 2.62 31.33
N GLY A 84 -15.77 1.28 31.28
CA GLY A 84 -15.74 0.50 30.06
C GLY A 84 -16.56 1.17 28.97
N VAL A 85 -15.90 1.44 27.83
CA VAL A 85 -16.61 1.69 26.59
C VAL A 85 -17.45 0.44 26.39
N GLU A 86 -18.75 0.54 26.67
CA GLU A 86 -19.72 -0.48 26.28
C GLU A 86 -19.50 -0.71 24.77
N PRO A 87 -19.17 -1.94 24.33
CA PRO A 87 -19.08 -2.23 22.91
C PRO A 87 -20.52 -2.25 22.39
N GLY A 88 -21.00 -1.09 21.98
CA GLY A 88 -22.40 -0.96 21.59
C GLY A 88 -22.81 0.47 21.36
N LEU A 89 -22.54 0.97 20.15
CA LEU A 89 -23.45 1.79 19.32
C LEU A 89 -22.76 2.30 18.03
N MET A 90 -21.74 1.62 17.50
CA MET A 90 -21.77 1.43 16.05
C MET A 90 -22.87 0.39 15.83
N ALA A 91 -24.05 0.84 15.42
CA ALA A 91 -25.03 -0.07 14.83
C ALA A 91 -24.26 -0.92 13.79
N PRO A 92 -24.55 -2.23 13.64
CA PRO A 92 -23.90 -2.99 12.58
C PRO A 92 -24.12 -2.19 11.31
N ILE A 93 -23.04 -1.68 10.72
CA ILE A 93 -23.06 -1.28 9.32
C ILE A 93 -23.38 -2.60 8.64
N ARG A 94 -24.68 -2.88 8.45
CA ARG A 94 -25.12 -3.98 7.59
C ARG A 94 -24.33 -3.74 6.33
N ALA A 95 -23.50 -4.69 5.91
CA ALA A 95 -22.76 -4.62 4.66
C ALA A 95 -23.66 -4.00 3.60
N ARG A 96 -23.46 -2.70 3.36
CA ARG A 96 -24.14 -1.96 2.31
C ARG A 96 -23.15 -2.10 1.17
N GLY A 97 -23.36 -3.13 0.37
CA GLY A 97 -22.36 -3.57 -0.58
C GLY A 97 -21.60 -4.78 -0.06
N GLY A 98 -21.86 -5.98 -0.60
CA GLY A 98 -20.95 -7.12 -0.46
C GLY A 98 -19.76 -7.01 -1.40
N PHE A 99 -18.89 -8.03 -1.42
CA PHE A 99 -17.77 -8.06 -2.36
C PHE A 99 -18.24 -8.10 -3.82
N GLU A 100 -19.38 -8.73 -4.09
CA GLU A 100 -20.04 -8.72 -5.40
C GLU A 100 -20.45 -7.30 -5.82
N ASP A 101 -21.01 -6.50 -4.91
CA ASP A 101 -21.43 -5.14 -5.21
C ASP A 101 -20.23 -4.24 -5.51
N PHE A 102 -19.11 -4.44 -4.80
CA PHE A 102 -17.82 -3.78 -5.09
C PHE A 102 -17.35 -4.07 -6.53
N LEU A 103 -17.38 -5.34 -6.94
CA LEU A 103 -16.94 -5.76 -8.27
C LEU A 103 -17.87 -5.27 -9.37
N GLU A 104 -19.18 -5.33 -9.16
CA GLU A 104 -20.19 -4.81 -10.10
C GLU A 104 -20.02 -3.29 -10.28
N TYR A 105 -19.82 -2.56 -9.19
CA TYR A 105 -19.55 -1.13 -9.23
C TYR A 105 -18.28 -0.85 -10.04
N ALA A 106 -17.16 -1.51 -9.70
CA ALA A 106 -15.89 -1.32 -10.39
C ALA A 106 -15.99 -1.64 -11.89
N PHE A 107 -16.69 -2.71 -12.27
CA PHE A 107 -16.90 -3.08 -13.66
C PHE A 107 -17.73 -2.02 -14.41
N THR A 108 -18.85 -1.59 -13.84
CA THR A 108 -19.74 -0.57 -14.42
C THR A 108 -19.01 0.75 -14.67
N HIS A 109 -18.07 1.07 -13.78
CA HIS A 109 -17.33 2.32 -13.76
C HIS A 109 -15.96 2.24 -14.45
N SER A 110 -15.58 1.08 -15.01
CA SER A 110 -14.28 0.86 -15.64
C SER A 110 -14.11 1.46 -17.04
N ALA A 111 -15.22 1.84 -17.69
CA ALA A 111 -15.18 2.43 -19.02
C ALA A 111 -14.55 3.84 -18.96
N THR A 112 -13.66 4.14 -19.90
CA THR A 112 -13.08 5.47 -20.03
C THR A 112 -14.19 6.52 -20.24
N PRO A 113 -14.25 7.58 -19.42
CA PRO A 113 -15.21 8.67 -19.58
C PRO A 113 -15.13 9.34 -20.95
N ALA A 114 -16.22 9.98 -21.38
CA ALA A 114 -16.22 10.77 -22.59
C ALA A 114 -15.26 11.98 -22.46
N PRO A 115 -14.69 12.50 -23.57
CA PRO A 115 -13.81 13.65 -23.50
C PRO A 115 -14.45 14.86 -22.78
N GLY A 116 -13.83 15.30 -21.70
CA GLY A 116 -14.32 16.42 -20.88
C GLY A 116 -15.23 16.03 -19.72
N GLU A 117 -15.58 14.75 -19.59
CA GLU A 117 -16.19 14.20 -18.38
C GLU A 117 -15.11 13.73 -17.42
N LEU A 118 -15.33 13.94 -16.12
CA LEU A 118 -14.49 13.44 -15.06
C LEU A 118 -15.32 12.51 -14.19
N GLN A 119 -14.73 11.37 -13.87
CA GLN A 119 -15.22 10.43 -12.89
C GLN A 119 -14.78 10.85 -11.49
N GLN A 120 -15.49 10.38 -10.47
CA GLN A 120 -15.05 10.56 -9.08
C GLN A 120 -14.21 9.36 -8.67
N SER A 121 -13.02 9.62 -8.14
CA SER A 121 -12.22 8.60 -7.47
C SER A 121 -12.88 8.18 -6.16
N ALA A 122 -12.53 7.01 -5.62
CA ALA A 122 -12.82 6.62 -4.24
C ALA A 122 -11.90 7.31 -3.21
N ILE A 123 -10.96 8.17 -3.62
CA ILE A 123 -10.07 8.90 -2.71
C ILE A 123 -10.64 10.28 -2.39
N LEU A 124 -10.62 10.64 -1.10
CA LEU A 124 -11.03 11.97 -0.64
C LEU A 124 -10.09 13.05 -1.17
N ARG A 125 -10.67 14.20 -1.53
CA ARG A 125 -9.95 15.40 -1.97
C ARG A 125 -9.11 15.98 -0.84
N ASP A 126 -9.65 16.01 0.36
CA ASP A 126 -8.97 16.44 1.58
C ASP A 126 -9.18 15.38 2.67
N PRO A 127 -8.16 14.57 3.00
CA PRO A 127 -8.27 13.53 4.02
C PRO A 127 -8.40 14.09 5.45
N ALA A 128 -8.35 15.42 5.64
CA ALA A 128 -8.68 16.06 6.91
C ALA A 128 -10.13 16.58 6.97
N ALA A 129 -10.86 16.55 5.85
CA ALA A 129 -12.24 17.03 5.76
C ALA A 129 -13.24 15.88 5.87
N LEU A 130 -14.31 16.11 6.64
CA LEU A 130 -15.44 15.18 6.78
C LEU A 130 -16.57 15.49 5.78
N ASP A 131 -16.27 16.11 4.64
CA ASP A 131 -17.27 16.55 3.66
C ASP A 131 -17.62 15.50 2.59
N GLY A 132 -16.81 14.44 2.47
CA GLY A 132 -16.98 13.38 1.47
C GLY A 132 -16.63 13.81 0.05
N GLU A 133 -15.98 14.97 -0.14
CA GLU A 133 -15.54 15.42 -1.46
C GLU A 133 -14.41 14.53 -1.98
N ARG A 134 -14.54 14.08 -3.22
CA ARG A 134 -13.58 13.13 -3.85
C ARG A 134 -12.72 13.81 -4.90
N ILE A 135 -11.54 13.24 -5.14
CA ILE A 135 -10.66 13.68 -6.22
C ILE A 135 -11.31 13.28 -7.56
N PRO A 136 -11.46 14.21 -8.53
CA PRO A 136 -11.91 13.83 -9.86
C PRO A 136 -10.76 13.13 -10.61
N CYS A 137 -11.07 12.08 -11.37
CA CYS A 137 -10.13 11.34 -12.22
C CYS A 137 -10.81 10.89 -13.53
N GLY A 138 -10.10 10.14 -14.37
CA GLY A 138 -10.72 9.47 -15.54
C GLY A 138 -9.87 9.47 -16.81
N MET A 139 -8.71 10.11 -16.79
CA MET A 139 -7.74 10.05 -17.89
C MET A 139 -6.68 8.97 -17.68
N GLU A 140 -6.53 8.52 -16.43
CA GLU A 140 -5.63 7.48 -15.96
C GLU A 140 -6.23 6.09 -16.13
N ASP A 141 -5.42 5.04 -16.00
CA ASP A 141 -5.91 3.67 -15.94
C ASP A 141 -6.85 3.48 -14.74
N ALA A 142 -8.00 2.85 -14.98
CA ALA A 142 -8.95 2.49 -13.93
C ALA A 142 -8.33 1.51 -12.94
N ALA A 143 -8.59 1.70 -11.65
CA ALA A 143 -8.05 0.83 -10.61
C ALA A 143 -9.01 0.60 -9.44
N VAL A 144 -8.76 -0.46 -8.67
CA VAL A 144 -9.40 -0.73 -7.39
C VAL A 144 -8.37 -1.06 -6.32
N ILE A 145 -8.70 -0.77 -5.06
CA ILE A 145 -7.90 -1.14 -3.89
C ILE A 145 -8.68 -2.17 -3.06
N ILE A 146 -8.00 -3.19 -2.57
CA ILE A 146 -8.58 -4.23 -1.71
C ILE A 146 -7.70 -4.38 -0.48
N ASP A 147 -8.30 -4.21 0.70
CA ASP A 147 -7.63 -4.41 1.98
C ASP A 147 -7.42 -5.91 2.27
N LEU A 148 -6.27 -6.24 2.84
CA LEU A 148 -5.91 -7.61 3.24
C LEU A 148 -5.95 -7.81 4.76
N ASP A 149 -5.86 -6.73 5.53
CA ASP A 149 -5.78 -6.84 6.98
C ASP A 149 -7.17 -7.10 7.56
N PRO A 150 -7.28 -7.92 8.61
CA PRO A 150 -8.51 -8.00 9.38
C PRO A 150 -8.70 -6.72 10.20
N ALA A 151 -9.96 -6.36 10.48
CA ALA A 151 -10.32 -5.17 11.25
C ALA A 151 -9.59 -5.01 12.61
N ASP A 152 -9.16 -6.12 13.22
CA ASP A 152 -8.49 -6.13 14.53
C ASP A 152 -6.98 -6.45 14.48
N GLY A 153 -6.36 -6.40 13.30
CA GLY A 153 -4.95 -6.77 13.17
C GLY A 153 -4.29 -6.45 11.85
N VAL A 154 -3.21 -7.19 11.58
CA VAL A 154 -2.47 -7.12 10.32
C VAL A 154 -2.46 -8.52 9.73
N PHE A 155 -2.67 -8.59 8.42
CA PHE A 155 -2.66 -9.81 7.64
C PHE A 155 -1.43 -10.68 7.93
N THR A 156 -1.61 -11.99 8.05
CA THR A 156 -0.55 -12.97 8.25
C THR A 156 -0.45 -13.89 7.02
N PRO A 157 0.46 -13.63 6.06
CA PRO A 157 0.50 -14.36 4.79
C PRO A 157 0.73 -15.88 4.91
N ALA A 158 1.37 -16.31 6.00
CA ALA A 158 1.61 -17.73 6.28
C ALA A 158 0.34 -18.49 6.70
N ARG A 159 -0.68 -17.79 7.20
CA ARG A 159 -1.96 -18.36 7.66
C ARG A 159 -3.05 -18.29 6.60
N ALA A 160 -2.83 -17.57 5.49
CA ALA A 160 -3.79 -17.48 4.40
C ALA A 160 -4.06 -18.85 3.76
N THR A 161 -5.31 -19.32 3.86
CA THR A 161 -5.72 -20.66 3.42
C THR A 161 -6.56 -20.67 2.15
N SER A 162 -7.47 -19.70 1.98
CA SER A 162 -8.31 -19.59 0.78
C SER A 162 -8.83 -18.17 0.57
N GLY A 163 -9.11 -17.82 -0.68
CA GLY A 163 -9.84 -16.61 -1.04
C GLY A 163 -11.35 -16.84 -0.99
N LEU A 164 -12.13 -15.76 -0.93
CA LEU A 164 -13.59 -15.82 -0.99
C LEU A 164 -14.07 -16.56 -2.27
N ALA A 165 -15.07 -17.44 -2.14
CA ALA A 165 -15.56 -18.24 -3.25
C ALA A 165 -16.07 -17.37 -4.42
N GLY A 166 -15.68 -17.70 -5.66
CA GLY A 166 -16.08 -16.96 -6.87
C GLY A 166 -15.29 -15.65 -7.10
N MET A 167 -14.55 -15.16 -6.12
CA MET A 167 -13.79 -13.92 -6.21
C MET A 167 -12.70 -13.96 -7.29
N ALA A 168 -11.97 -15.07 -7.39
CA ALA A 168 -10.89 -15.22 -8.36
C ALA A 168 -11.34 -14.97 -9.81
N ASP A 169 -12.49 -15.53 -10.20
CA ASP A 169 -13.05 -15.37 -11.55
C ASP A 169 -13.49 -13.92 -11.81
N MET A 170 -14.08 -13.27 -10.81
CA MET A 170 -14.53 -11.88 -10.93
C MET A 170 -13.35 -10.90 -11.01
N LEU A 171 -12.30 -11.11 -10.20
CA LEU A 171 -11.06 -10.33 -10.31
C LEU A 171 -10.36 -10.56 -11.66
N ALA A 172 -10.37 -11.80 -12.17
CA ALA A 172 -9.84 -12.09 -13.50
C ALA A 172 -10.61 -11.32 -14.59
N ASN A 173 -11.93 -11.16 -14.46
CA ASN A 173 -12.72 -10.35 -15.36
C ASN A 173 -12.35 -8.85 -15.27
N LEU A 174 -12.15 -8.29 -14.08
CA LEU A 174 -11.66 -6.91 -13.94
C LEU A 174 -10.33 -6.69 -14.65
N ARG A 175 -9.35 -7.58 -14.43
CA ARG A 175 -8.04 -7.52 -15.12
C ARG A 175 -8.18 -7.59 -16.63
N ALA A 176 -9.06 -8.46 -17.14
CA ALA A 176 -9.30 -8.60 -18.57
C ALA A 176 -9.89 -7.34 -19.22
N ASN A 177 -10.55 -6.48 -18.42
CA ASN A 177 -11.10 -5.20 -18.84
C ASN A 177 -10.15 -4.02 -18.52
N GLY A 178 -8.89 -4.30 -18.19
CA GLY A 178 -7.86 -3.28 -17.99
C GLY A 178 -7.87 -2.61 -16.62
N VAL A 179 -8.74 -3.03 -15.70
CA VAL A 179 -8.77 -2.50 -14.33
C VAL A 179 -7.56 -3.03 -13.56
N LYS A 180 -6.75 -2.12 -13.01
CA LYS A 180 -5.63 -2.45 -12.12
C LYS A 180 -6.16 -2.82 -10.74
N ILE A 181 -5.60 -3.86 -10.14
CA ILE A 181 -5.90 -4.26 -8.77
C ILE A 181 -4.69 -3.96 -7.90
N ALA A 182 -4.94 -3.31 -6.77
CA ALA A 182 -3.96 -3.04 -5.74
C ALA A 182 -4.40 -3.69 -4.42
N TRP A 183 -3.50 -4.43 -3.80
CA TRP A 183 -3.70 -5.04 -2.48
C TRP A 183 -2.98 -4.21 -1.43
N VAL A 184 -3.69 -3.74 -0.40
CA VAL A 184 -3.12 -2.90 0.65
C VAL A 184 -3.08 -3.65 1.98
N SER A 185 -1.99 -3.46 2.73
CA SER A 185 -1.80 -4.05 4.05
C SER A 185 -0.77 -3.23 4.84
N GLY A 186 -0.88 -3.23 6.16
CA GLY A 186 0.11 -2.69 7.10
C GLY A 186 1.43 -3.46 7.14
N LEU A 187 1.57 -4.57 6.41
CA LEU A 187 2.81 -5.33 6.30
C LEU A 187 3.95 -4.52 5.67
N SER A 188 5.18 -4.89 6.02
CA SER A 188 6.37 -4.29 5.42
C SER A 188 6.54 -4.74 3.97
N ALA A 189 7.11 -3.86 3.12
CA ALA A 189 7.53 -4.21 1.77
C ALA A 189 8.54 -5.38 1.73
N LEU A 190 9.24 -5.67 2.82
CA LEU A 190 10.09 -6.86 2.96
C LEU A 190 9.30 -8.17 2.89
N GLU A 191 8.00 -8.13 3.19
CA GLU A 191 7.09 -9.28 3.19
C GLU A 191 6.38 -9.47 1.86
N ALA A 192 6.67 -8.65 0.84
CA ALA A 192 6.04 -8.70 -0.48
C ALA A 192 6.05 -10.11 -1.10
N GLY A 193 7.15 -10.86 -0.93
CA GLY A 193 7.24 -12.25 -1.40
C GLY A 193 6.22 -13.16 -0.73
N ALA A 194 6.05 -13.05 0.60
CA ALA A 194 5.10 -13.84 1.36
C ALA A 194 3.65 -13.49 0.98
N VAL A 195 3.35 -12.20 0.81
CA VAL A 195 2.03 -11.71 0.36
C VAL A 195 1.71 -12.22 -1.04
N ARG A 196 2.63 -12.11 -2.01
CA ARG A 196 2.42 -12.66 -3.37
C ARG A 196 2.15 -14.15 -3.34
N SER A 197 2.93 -14.92 -2.56
CA SER A 197 2.69 -16.35 -2.44
C SER A 197 1.33 -16.67 -1.80
N ALA A 198 0.84 -15.85 -0.87
CA ALA A 198 -0.49 -16.03 -0.29
C ALA A 198 -1.60 -15.74 -1.32
N LEU A 199 -1.48 -14.66 -2.08
CA LEU A 199 -2.42 -14.31 -3.16
C LEU A 199 -2.43 -15.32 -4.30
N GLU A 200 -1.27 -15.91 -4.63
CA GLU A 200 -1.16 -16.97 -5.63
C GLU A 200 -1.84 -18.26 -5.15
N ARG A 201 -1.53 -18.73 -3.93
CA ARG A 201 -2.13 -19.95 -3.36
C ARG A 201 -3.65 -19.85 -3.18
N SER A 202 -4.14 -18.66 -2.89
CA SER A 202 -5.58 -18.37 -2.76
C SER A 202 -6.26 -18.11 -4.10
N MET A 203 -5.52 -18.14 -5.21
CA MET A 203 -5.99 -17.84 -6.57
C MET A 203 -6.50 -16.40 -6.77
N LEU A 204 -6.24 -15.49 -5.83
CA LEU A 204 -6.66 -14.10 -5.92
C LEU A 204 -5.78 -13.30 -6.89
N ASP A 205 -4.48 -13.54 -6.92
CA ASP A 205 -3.53 -13.02 -7.93
C ASP A 205 -2.61 -14.14 -8.43
N PRO A 206 -3.11 -15.06 -9.28
CA PRO A 206 -2.37 -16.24 -9.70
C PRO A 206 -1.19 -15.94 -10.64
N LYS A 207 -1.10 -14.72 -11.19
CA LYS A 207 0.01 -14.31 -12.05
C LYS A 207 1.04 -13.45 -11.33
N GLY A 208 0.69 -12.90 -10.17
CA GLY A 208 1.55 -11.96 -9.46
C GLY A 208 1.66 -10.61 -10.15
N ASP A 209 0.68 -10.26 -10.98
CA ASP A 209 0.70 -9.03 -11.81
C ASP A 209 0.13 -7.83 -11.05
N ASP A 210 -0.59 -8.05 -9.95
CA ASP A 210 -1.22 -6.97 -9.20
C ASP A 210 -0.20 -6.15 -8.41
N THR A 211 -0.63 -4.93 -8.08
CA THR A 211 0.16 -3.98 -7.30
C THR A 211 0.04 -4.30 -5.80
N LEU A 212 1.16 -4.24 -5.07
CA LEU A 212 1.16 -4.34 -3.61
C LEU A 212 1.44 -2.97 -2.99
N LEU A 213 0.52 -2.51 -2.15
CA LEU A 213 0.60 -1.27 -1.38
C LEU A 213 1.03 -1.57 0.06
N LEU A 214 2.28 -2.02 0.21
CA LEU A 214 2.90 -2.35 1.50
C LEU A 214 3.71 -1.17 2.06
N MET A 215 3.98 -1.19 3.36
CA MET A 215 4.72 -0.15 4.07
C MET A 215 6.22 -0.24 3.79
N ARG A 216 6.82 0.80 3.22
CA ARG A 216 8.25 0.81 2.84
C ARG A 216 9.15 1.12 4.03
N TYR A 217 8.65 1.90 4.97
CA TYR A 217 9.35 2.39 6.16
C TYR A 217 8.46 2.22 7.40
N GLY A 218 9.04 2.37 8.60
CA GLY A 218 8.31 2.13 9.85
C GLY A 218 7.21 3.15 10.18
N ASP A 219 7.23 4.30 9.53
CA ASP A 219 6.25 5.39 9.65
C ASP A 219 5.34 5.53 8.42
N ASP A 220 5.51 4.68 7.39
CA ASP A 220 4.59 4.61 6.26
C ASP A 220 3.20 4.20 6.76
N ARG A 221 2.16 4.75 6.14
CA ARG A 221 0.75 4.49 6.47
C ARG A 221 -0.01 4.04 5.23
N LYS A 222 -1.07 3.25 5.42
CA LYS A 222 -1.98 2.85 4.32
C LYS A 222 -2.51 4.07 3.56
N GLN A 223 -2.90 5.14 4.26
CA GLN A 223 -3.38 6.37 3.62
C GLN A 223 -2.36 6.93 2.60
N THR A 224 -1.09 7.01 2.98
CA THR A 224 -0.01 7.46 2.09
C THR A 224 0.11 6.56 0.86
N ARG A 225 0.04 5.23 1.05
CA ARG A 225 0.12 4.27 -0.06
C ARG A 225 -1.07 4.38 -1.01
N ARG A 226 -2.30 4.57 -0.50
CA ARG A 226 -3.50 4.80 -1.31
C ARG A 226 -3.39 6.08 -2.14
N ASN A 227 -2.96 7.17 -1.51
CA ASN A 227 -2.80 8.47 -2.18
C ASN A 227 -1.72 8.42 -3.27
N GLU A 228 -0.58 7.78 -3.02
CA GLU A 228 0.46 7.59 -4.05
C GLU A 228 -0.04 6.77 -5.24
N PHE A 229 -0.81 5.70 -4.98
CA PHE A 229 -1.39 4.89 -6.03
C PHE A 229 -2.41 5.67 -6.88
N ALA A 230 -3.24 6.48 -6.23
CA ALA A 230 -4.25 7.31 -6.87
C ALA A 230 -3.70 8.52 -7.63
N ALA A 231 -2.44 8.90 -7.39
CA ALA A 231 -1.78 9.92 -8.20
C ALA A 231 -1.49 9.44 -9.64
N GLU A 232 -1.49 8.13 -9.87
CA GLU A 232 -1.20 7.52 -11.18
C GLU A 232 -2.40 6.75 -11.77
N HIS A 233 -3.46 6.54 -10.98
CA HIS A 233 -4.60 5.72 -11.34
C HIS A 233 -5.93 6.37 -10.94
N CYS A 234 -6.96 6.14 -11.73
CA CYS A 234 -8.33 6.49 -11.34
C CYS A 234 -8.88 5.38 -10.45
N VAL A 235 -8.65 5.49 -9.13
CA VAL A 235 -9.16 4.52 -8.15
C VAL A 235 -10.69 4.64 -8.11
N LEU A 236 -11.38 3.65 -8.66
CA LEU A 236 -12.83 3.61 -8.76
C LEU A 236 -13.49 3.18 -7.44
N ALA A 237 -12.90 2.19 -6.78
CA ALA A 237 -13.46 1.61 -5.58
C ALA A 237 -12.41 1.06 -4.63
N ILE A 238 -12.75 1.03 -3.34
CA ILE A 238 -11.97 0.44 -2.26
C ILE A 238 -12.87 -0.57 -1.53
N ALA A 239 -12.34 -1.78 -1.31
CA ALA A 239 -12.97 -2.81 -0.48
C ALA A 239 -12.15 -3.00 0.80
N GLY A 240 -12.82 -3.04 1.95
CA GLY A 240 -12.23 -3.26 3.27
C GLY A 240 -13.29 -3.66 4.28
N ASP A 241 -12.87 -4.20 5.43
CA ASP A 241 -13.79 -4.67 6.48
C ASP A 241 -13.99 -3.65 7.61
N ALA A 242 -13.18 -2.59 7.63
CA ALA A 242 -13.26 -1.49 8.58
C ALA A 242 -13.35 -0.12 7.89
N PRO A 243 -14.01 0.88 8.52
CA PRO A 243 -14.04 2.26 7.99
C PRO A 243 -12.64 2.85 7.71
N THR A 244 -11.64 2.49 8.51
CA THR A 244 -10.25 2.95 8.40
C THR A 244 -9.51 2.45 7.15
N ASP A 245 -10.05 1.42 6.47
CA ASP A 245 -9.50 0.93 5.21
C ASP A 245 -9.77 1.89 4.05
N PHE A 246 -10.80 2.72 4.16
CA PHE A 246 -11.12 3.75 3.18
C PHE A 246 -10.35 5.03 3.44
N ASP A 247 -10.38 5.52 4.70
CA ASP A 247 -9.64 6.70 5.11
C ASP A 247 -9.24 6.65 6.59
N GLU A 248 -7.99 7.01 6.88
CA GLU A 248 -7.44 7.05 8.25
C GLU A 248 -8.18 8.07 9.14
N LEU A 249 -8.88 9.05 8.55
CA LEU A 249 -9.67 10.04 9.27
C LEU A 249 -10.65 9.43 10.26
N TYR A 250 -11.17 8.22 9.99
CA TYR A 250 -12.07 7.50 10.90
C TYR A 250 -11.45 7.20 12.28
N GLU A 251 -10.12 7.10 12.40
CA GLU A 251 -9.44 6.94 13.69
C GLU A 251 -9.59 8.17 14.60
N PHE A 252 -9.88 9.33 14.01
CA PHE A 252 -9.91 10.62 14.71
C PHE A 252 -11.32 11.15 14.95
N ILE A 253 -12.36 10.45 14.49
CA ILE A 253 -13.76 10.86 14.67
C ILE A 253 -14.21 10.55 16.10
N ILE A 254 -14.37 11.60 16.90
CA ILE A 254 -14.85 11.49 18.29
C ILE A 254 -16.38 11.33 18.35
N ASP A 255 -17.09 12.10 17.54
CA ASP A 255 -18.55 12.03 17.42
C ASP A 255 -18.94 11.39 16.09
N PRO A 256 -19.46 10.15 16.08
CA PRO A 256 -19.84 9.43 14.87
C PRO A 256 -20.83 10.19 13.99
N ALA A 257 -21.65 11.09 14.54
CA ALA A 257 -22.60 11.88 13.75
C ALA A 257 -21.89 12.75 12.69
N ASN A 258 -20.63 13.11 12.91
CA ASN A 258 -19.83 13.89 11.97
C ASN A 258 -19.35 13.08 10.76
N ALA A 259 -19.44 11.75 10.78
CA ALA A 259 -19.05 10.88 9.67
C ALA A 259 -20.11 10.80 8.56
N THR A 260 -21.30 11.38 8.75
CA THR A 260 -22.47 11.19 7.86
C THR A 260 -22.16 11.39 6.37
N ALA A 261 -21.36 12.38 6.00
CA ALA A 261 -21.02 12.62 4.59
C ALA A 261 -20.04 11.57 4.03
N LEU A 262 -19.16 11.03 4.87
CA LEU A 262 -18.29 9.91 4.50
C LEU A 262 -19.09 8.61 4.35
N GLU A 263 -20.05 8.36 5.25
CA GLU A 263 -20.92 7.18 5.18
C GLU A 263 -21.81 7.16 3.92
N ALA A 264 -22.04 8.32 3.31
CA ALA A 264 -22.72 8.42 2.02
C ALA A 264 -21.91 7.81 0.86
N LEU A 265 -20.60 7.59 1.04
CA LEU A 265 -19.73 6.92 0.06
C LEU A 265 -19.85 5.39 0.10
N TYR A 266 -20.49 4.83 1.14
CA TYR A 266 -20.73 3.38 1.19
C TYR A 266 -21.69 2.92 0.08
N GLY A 267 -21.23 1.98 -0.73
CA GLY A 267 -21.89 1.54 -1.96
C GLY A 267 -21.66 2.47 -3.16
N ASP A 268 -20.93 3.57 -2.99
CA ASP A 268 -20.52 4.50 -4.04
C ASP A 268 -19.01 4.77 -3.96
N GLY A 269 -18.23 3.73 -4.27
CA GLY A 269 -16.77 3.75 -4.24
C GLY A 269 -16.16 3.16 -2.97
N TRP A 270 -16.87 3.17 -1.83
CA TRP A 270 -16.42 2.48 -0.60
C TRP A 270 -17.31 1.28 -0.29
N PHE A 271 -16.70 0.12 -0.06
CA PHE A 271 -17.44 -1.13 0.12
C PHE A 271 -16.96 -1.86 1.38
N ILE A 272 -17.87 -1.99 2.35
CA ILE A 272 -17.64 -2.79 3.57
C ILE A 272 -17.82 -4.26 3.21
N THR A 273 -16.71 -5.00 3.12
CA THR A 273 -16.68 -6.42 2.74
C THR A 273 -16.18 -7.28 3.90
N PRO A 274 -16.50 -8.58 3.95
CA PRO A 274 -15.75 -9.48 4.82
C PRO A 274 -14.26 -9.54 4.39
N PRO A 275 -13.35 -9.99 5.26
CA PRO A 275 -11.98 -10.27 4.87
C PRO A 275 -11.91 -11.16 3.63
N VAL A 276 -11.06 -10.78 2.69
CA VAL A 276 -10.96 -11.44 1.37
C VAL A 276 -10.16 -12.75 1.41
N LEU A 277 -9.43 -12.96 2.50
CA LEU A 277 -8.67 -14.17 2.79
C LEU A 277 -9.10 -14.75 4.14
N SER A 278 -9.26 -16.07 4.18
CA SER A 278 -9.38 -16.81 5.43
C SER A 278 -7.99 -17.10 6.02
N GLU A 279 -7.86 -16.96 7.34
CA GLU A 279 -6.64 -17.29 8.09
C GLU A 279 -6.92 -18.43 9.10
N GLU A 280 -6.01 -19.41 9.19
CA GLU A 280 -6.07 -20.52 10.17
C GLU A 280 -4.83 -20.58 11.08
#